data_AF-X0UQD9-F1
#
_entry.id   AF-X0UQD9-F1
#
_cell.length_a   1.000
_cell.length_b   1.000
_cell.length_c   1.000
_cell.angle_alpha   90.00
_cell.angle_beta   90.00
_cell.angle_gamma   90.00
#
_symmetry.space_group_name_H-M   'P 1'
#
loop_
_entity.id
_entity.type
_entity.pdbx_description
1 polymer ?
#
loop_
_entity_poly.entity_id
_entity_poly.type
_entity_poly.pdbx_seq_one_letter_code
_entity_poly.pdbx_strand_id
1 'polypeptide(L)'
;MPNIIQGELFRGVSLTGIDFKYTYPEGLNLKPGSVLHEKIKTEILERARESRNQMEKRFASWNEIDKTLTAYVKLSDVEKALKDKTTTSPSTKRPMSIVFPYSYAILETVLTYLILAFIQDPILRYEGVSPEDTVGAILLEKVNDLHCNKTKVGLGI
;
A
#
# COMPACT_ATOMS: atom_id res chain seq x y z
N MET A 1 7.26 -7.00 4.81
CA MET A 1 8.18 -5.89 4.46
C MET A 1 8.24 -5.68 2.96
N PRO A 2 8.05 -4.46 2.43
CA PRO A 2 8.44 -4.19 1.06
C PRO A 2 9.97 -4.30 0.99
N ASN A 3 10.50 -5.10 0.07
CA ASN A 3 11.91 -5.10 -0.23
C ASN A 3 12.28 -3.70 -0.72
N ILE A 4 12.81 -2.88 0.18
CA ILE A 4 13.63 -1.75 -0.24
C ILE A 4 14.81 -2.44 -0.91
N ILE A 5 14.79 -2.48 -2.24
CA ILE A 5 16.01 -2.63 -3.02
C ILE A 5 16.81 -1.38 -2.62
N GLN A 6 17.56 -1.50 -1.53
CA GLN A 6 18.70 -0.64 -1.27
C GLN A 6 19.61 -0.98 -2.43
N GLY A 7 19.49 -0.20 -3.51
CA GLY A 7 20.49 -0.24 -4.57
C GLY A 7 21.84 -0.19 -3.89
N GLU A 8 22.77 -1.04 -4.34
CA GLU A 8 24.16 -0.96 -3.91
C GLU A 8 24.55 0.51 -3.79
N LEU A 9 25.33 0.85 -2.76
CA LEU A 9 26.00 2.14 -2.65
C LEU A 9 26.79 2.34 -3.95
N PHE A 10 26.14 2.93 -4.95
CA PHE A 10 26.74 3.22 -6.24
C PHE A 10 27.88 4.15 -5.91
N ARG A 11 29.12 3.62 -5.96
CA ARG A 11 30.31 4.45 -6.15
C ARG A 11 30.11 5.11 -7.50
N GLY A 12 29.44 6.25 -7.49
CA GLY A 12 29.01 6.95 -8.68
C GLY A 12 30.23 7.36 -9.49
N VAL A 13 30.50 6.62 -10.55
CA VAL A 13 31.33 7.15 -11.64
C VAL A 13 30.53 8.32 -12.20
N SER A 14 31.11 9.52 -12.16
CA SER A 14 30.46 10.71 -12.69
C SER A 14 30.27 10.56 -14.20
N LEU A 15 29.03 10.30 -14.65
CA LEU A 15 28.70 10.12 -16.07
C LEU A 15 28.55 11.46 -16.81
N THR A 16 28.66 12.60 -16.12
CA THR A 16 28.48 13.96 -16.66
C THR A 16 29.49 14.35 -17.73
N GLY A 17 30.59 13.60 -17.89
CA GLY A 17 31.60 13.82 -18.93
C GLY A 17 31.67 12.72 -19.99
N ILE A 18 30.80 11.71 -19.94
CA ILE A 18 30.82 10.60 -20.88
C ILE A 18 29.84 10.89 -21.99
N ASP A 19 30.36 11.17 -23.19
CA ASP A 19 29.52 11.33 -24.37
C ASP A 19 29.08 9.97 -24.89
N PHE A 20 27.84 9.64 -24.61
CA PHE A 20 27.22 8.48 -25.21
C PHE A 20 26.71 8.86 -26.60
N LYS A 21 27.22 8.17 -27.63
CA LYS A 21 26.91 8.39 -29.06
C LYS A 21 25.52 7.87 -29.46
N TYR A 22 24.49 8.09 -28.66
CA TYR A 22 23.12 7.76 -29.03
C TYR A 22 22.27 9.03 -29.13
N THR A 23 21.38 9.04 -30.12
CA THR A 23 20.47 10.14 -30.41
C THR A 23 19.10 9.75 -29.88
N TYR A 24 18.51 10.59 -29.04
CA TYR A 24 17.14 10.35 -28.61
C TYR A 24 16.16 10.70 -29.75
N PRO A 25 15.03 9.99 -29.88
CA PRO A 25 13.96 10.35 -30.79
C PRO A 25 13.42 11.77 -30.52
N GLU A 26 12.80 12.41 -31.52
CA GLU A 26 12.08 13.69 -31.38
C GLU A 26 12.95 14.89 -30.90
N GLY A 27 14.27 14.84 -31.08
CA GLY A 27 15.16 15.96 -30.71
C GLY A 27 15.32 16.16 -29.21
N LEU A 28 14.89 15.20 -28.38
CA LEU A 28 15.00 15.26 -26.92
C LEU A 28 16.47 15.20 -26.48
N ASN A 29 16.90 16.10 -25.59
CA ASN A 29 18.25 16.02 -25.01
C ASN A 29 18.18 15.54 -23.56
N LEU A 30 18.16 14.22 -23.36
CA LEU A 30 18.16 13.59 -22.03
C LEU A 30 19.57 13.15 -21.58
N LYS A 31 20.63 13.65 -22.24
CA LYS A 31 22.01 13.35 -21.85
C LYS A 31 22.25 13.76 -20.38
N PRO A 32 23.01 12.98 -19.60
CA PRO A 32 23.39 13.38 -18.24
C PRO A 32 24.01 14.78 -18.21
N GLY A 33 23.52 15.68 -17.36
CA GLY A 33 23.94 17.08 -17.31
C GLY A 33 23.21 18.02 -18.28
N SER A 34 22.35 17.52 -19.18
CA SER A 34 21.41 18.37 -19.93
C SER A 34 20.38 19.01 -18.98
N VAL A 35 19.95 20.23 -19.29
CA VAL A 35 18.91 20.96 -18.53
C VAL A 35 17.64 20.14 -18.40
N LEU A 36 17.22 19.46 -19.47
CA LEU A 36 16.01 18.62 -19.47
C LEU A 36 16.19 17.36 -18.59
N HIS A 37 17.37 16.75 -18.64
CA HIS A 37 17.69 15.59 -17.82
C HIS A 37 17.66 15.93 -16.33
N GLU A 38 18.34 17.00 -15.93
CA GLU A 38 18.38 17.42 -14.52
C GLU A 38 16.99 17.87 -14.02
N LYS A 39 16.18 18.51 -14.87
CA LYS A 39 14.79 18.83 -14.52
C LYS A 39 13.97 17.58 -14.20
N ILE A 40 13.98 16.59 -15.10
CA ILE A 40 13.21 15.35 -14.92
C ILE A 40 13.71 14.56 -13.69
N LYS A 41 15.03 14.43 -13.56
CA LYS A 41 15.64 13.75 -12.42
C LYS A 41 15.27 14.42 -11.10
N THR A 42 15.29 15.75 -11.04
CA THR A 42 14.92 16.51 -9.84
C THR A 42 13.46 16.26 -9.47
N GLU A 43 12.54 16.42 -10.42
CA GLU A 43 11.10 16.17 -10.22
C GLU A 43 10.80 14.75 -9.73
N ILE A 44 11.44 13.73 -10.32
CA ILE A 44 11.24 12.33 -9.92
C ILE A 44 11.77 12.10 -8.50
N LEU A 45 12.98 12.56 -8.21
CA LEU A 45 13.58 12.38 -6.89
C LEU A 45 12.83 13.16 -5.81
N GLU A 46 12.33 14.34 -6.13
CA GLU A 46 11.51 15.15 -5.23
C GLU A 46 10.21 14.42 -4.87
N ARG A 47 9.43 13.97 -5.86
CA ARG A 47 8.20 13.19 -5.61
C ARG A 47 8.46 11.90 -4.84
N ALA A 48 9.56 11.20 -5.15
CA ALA A 48 9.94 9.99 -4.43
C ALA A 48 10.29 10.28 -2.97
N ARG A 49 11.02 11.38 -2.69
CA ARG A 49 11.35 11.83 -1.34
C ARG A 49 10.11 12.28 -0.58
N GLU A 50 9.24 13.07 -1.19
CA GLU A 50 7.99 13.53 -0.59
C GLU A 50 7.09 12.34 -0.20
N SER A 51 6.92 11.38 -1.12
CA SER A 51 6.17 10.15 -0.86
C SER A 51 6.77 9.38 0.32
N ARG A 52 8.09 9.16 0.32
CA ARG A 52 8.78 8.47 1.41
C ARG A 52 8.63 9.21 2.74
N ASN A 53 8.79 10.52 2.76
CA ASN A 53 8.68 11.34 3.98
C ASN A 53 7.30 11.22 4.62
N GLN A 54 6.23 11.09 3.82
CA GLN A 54 4.89 10.87 4.36
C GLN A 54 4.68 9.42 4.81
N MET A 55 5.17 8.44 4.04
CA MET A 55 5.04 7.02 4.39
C MET A 55 5.85 6.64 5.64
N GLU A 56 7.03 7.23 5.81
CA GLU A 56 7.97 6.90 6.90
C GLU A 56 7.37 7.14 8.28
N LYS A 57 6.51 8.16 8.41
CA LYS A 57 5.75 8.44 9.65
C LYS A 57 4.90 7.26 10.11
N ARG A 58 4.52 6.35 9.20
CA ARG A 58 3.68 5.18 9.48
C ARG A 58 4.47 3.88 9.62
N PHE A 59 5.77 3.87 9.29
CA PHE A 59 6.58 2.64 9.32
C PHE A 59 6.60 1.98 10.70
N ALA A 60 6.67 2.76 11.78
CA ALA A 60 6.64 2.22 13.14
C ALA A 60 5.33 1.47 13.42
N SER A 61 4.18 2.09 13.13
CA SER A 61 2.85 1.48 13.33
C SER A 61 2.65 0.26 12.42
N TRP A 62 3.09 0.31 11.17
CA TRP A 62 3.02 -0.85 10.27
C TRP A 62 3.87 -2.02 10.76
N ASN A 63 5.05 -1.76 11.30
CA ASN A 63 5.89 -2.81 11.88
C ASN A 63 5.28 -3.42 13.15
N GLU A 64 4.49 -2.66 13.91
CA GLU A 64 3.74 -3.19 15.05
C GLU A 64 2.56 -4.07 14.61
N ILE A 65 1.82 -3.63 13.59
CA ILE A 65 0.74 -4.42 13.00
C ILE A 65 1.29 -5.71 12.35
N ASP A 66 2.46 -5.64 11.70
CA ASP A 66 3.10 -6.82 11.12
C ASP A 66 3.42 -7.87 12.20
N LYS A 67 3.84 -7.44 13.40
CA LYS A 67 4.06 -8.35 14.54
C LYS A 67 2.77 -9.03 15.01
N THR A 68 1.63 -8.34 14.99
CA THR A 68 0.35 -8.90 15.44
C THR A 68 -0.32 -9.77 14.37
N LEU A 69 -0.15 -9.44 13.09
CA LEU A 69 -0.69 -10.19 11.95
C LEU A 69 0.17 -11.41 11.58
N THR A 70 1.43 -11.45 12.00
CA THR A 70 2.29 -12.61 11.75
C THR A 70 1.81 -13.82 12.55
N ALA A 71 1.10 -14.73 11.89
CA ALA A 71 0.62 -15.99 12.47
C ALA A 71 1.76 -16.98 12.87
N TYR A 72 2.99 -16.71 12.43
CA TYR A 72 4.15 -17.56 12.68
C TYR A 72 5.19 -16.83 13.53
N VAL A 73 5.21 -17.10 14.83
CA VAL A 73 6.26 -16.62 15.72
C VAL A 73 7.58 -17.29 15.31
N LYS A 74 8.69 -16.55 15.38
CA LYS A 74 10.02 -17.17 15.25
C LYS A 74 10.13 -18.26 16.31
N LEU A 75 10.56 -19.46 15.90
CA LEU A 75 10.85 -20.57 16.81
C LEU A 75 11.63 -20.03 18.02
N SER A 76 11.16 -20.34 19.22
CA SER A 76 11.90 -20.03 20.44
C SER A 76 13.29 -20.69 20.37
N ASP A 77 14.28 -20.18 21.10
CA ASP A 77 15.64 -20.74 21.03
C ASP A 77 15.68 -22.23 21.44
N VAL A 78 14.73 -22.66 22.26
CA VAL A 78 14.48 -24.07 22.60
C VAL A 78 14.00 -24.85 21.38
N GLU A 79 13.04 -24.33 20.61
CA GLU A 79 12.53 -24.98 19.39
C GLU A 79 13.53 -24.92 18.23
N LYS A 80 14.37 -23.88 18.13
CA LYS A 80 15.51 -23.84 17.19
C LYS A 80 16.54 -24.90 17.54
N ALA A 81 16.93 -25.02 18.81
CA ALA A 81 17.83 -26.07 19.27
C ALA A 81 17.25 -27.47 19.05
N LEU A 82 15.93 -27.64 19.15
CA LEU A 82 15.25 -28.88 18.79
C LEU A 82 15.29 -29.12 17.28
N LYS A 83 15.11 -28.10 16.44
CA LYS A 83 15.23 -28.20 14.98
C LYS A 83 16.65 -28.58 14.53
N ASP A 84 17.67 -27.94 15.10
CA ASP A 84 19.08 -28.17 14.79
C ASP A 84 19.57 -29.56 15.24
N LYS A 85 19.00 -30.09 16.33
CA LYS A 85 19.27 -31.46 16.82
C LYS A 85 18.54 -32.56 16.04
N THR A 86 17.60 -32.22 15.14
CA THR A 86 16.74 -33.22 14.44
C THR A 86 17.07 -33.37 12.95
N THR A 87 18.08 -32.67 12.42
CA THR A 87 18.48 -32.76 11.01
C THR A 87 19.00 -34.15 10.59
N THR A 88 19.23 -35.05 11.55
CA THR A 88 19.84 -36.39 11.32
C THR A 88 18.84 -37.53 11.07
N SER A 89 17.53 -37.37 11.33
CA SER A 89 16.55 -38.46 11.11
C SER A 89 15.21 -37.94 10.53
N PRO A 90 14.74 -38.43 9.36
CA PRO A 90 13.59 -37.85 8.64
C PRO A 90 12.20 -38.16 9.23
N SER A 91 12.11 -38.87 10.36
CA SER A 91 10.86 -39.58 10.74
C SER A 91 10.11 -39.04 11.97
N THR A 92 10.54 -37.95 12.61
CA THR A 92 9.80 -37.40 13.76
C THR A 92 9.52 -35.91 13.58
N LYS A 93 8.44 -35.62 12.84
CA LYS A 93 7.85 -34.27 12.77
C LYS A 93 7.30 -33.92 14.15
N ARG A 94 8.09 -33.23 14.98
CA ARG A 94 7.61 -32.69 16.26
C ARG A 94 6.60 -31.57 15.99
N PRO A 95 5.49 -31.50 16.75
CA PRO A 95 4.50 -30.46 16.57
C PRO A 95 5.14 -29.11 16.89
N MET A 96 5.15 -28.21 15.91
CA MET A 96 5.45 -26.81 16.16
C MET A 96 4.19 -26.14 16.66
N SER A 97 4.32 -25.20 17.60
CA SER A 97 3.21 -24.40 18.06
C SER A 97 2.68 -23.54 16.90
N ILE A 98 1.49 -23.87 16.39
CA ILE A 98 0.76 -23.03 15.43
C ILE A 98 -0.32 -22.34 16.24
N VAL A 99 -0.17 -21.03 16.44
CA VAL A 99 -1.19 -20.23 17.12
C VAL A 99 -2.21 -19.80 16.07
N PHE A 100 -3.37 -20.44 16.06
CA PHE A 100 -4.51 -19.95 15.28
C PHE A 100 -5.19 -18.82 16.07
N PRO A 101 -5.26 -17.60 15.52
CA PRO A 101 -5.84 -16.47 16.23
C PRO A 101 -7.37 -16.52 16.17
N TYR A 102 -8.01 -17.21 17.12
CA TYR A 102 -9.47 -17.17 17.32
C TYR A 102 -10.01 -15.75 17.53
N SER A 103 -9.18 -14.85 18.07
CA SER A 103 -9.48 -13.43 18.20
C SER A 103 -9.78 -12.76 16.87
N TYR A 104 -9.16 -13.20 15.77
CA TYR A 104 -9.42 -12.65 14.44
C TYR A 104 -10.83 -12.97 13.96
N ALA A 105 -11.27 -14.22 14.14
CA ALA A 105 -12.63 -14.63 13.78
C ALA A 105 -13.69 -13.84 14.58
N ILE A 106 -13.44 -13.59 15.88
CA ILE A 106 -14.35 -12.79 16.72
C ILE A 106 -14.35 -11.32 16.28
N LEU A 107 -13.19 -10.76 15.96
CA LEU A 107 -13.10 -9.38 15.46
C LEU A 107 -13.84 -9.23 14.13
N GLU A 108 -13.71 -10.21 13.24
CA GLU A 108 -14.36 -10.22 11.94
C GLU A 108 -15.89 -10.36 12.05
N THR A 109 -16.40 -11.19 12.97
CA THR A 109 -17.85 -11.28 13.22
C THR A 109 -18.41 -9.99 13.80
N VAL A 110 -17.71 -9.38 14.75
CA VAL A 110 -18.11 -8.09 15.33
C VAL A 110 -18.06 -6.99 14.26
N LEU A 111 -17.00 -6.91 13.47
CA LEU A 111 -16.89 -5.96 12.37
C LEU A 111 -18.01 -6.13 11.35
N THR A 112 -18.32 -7.37 10.96
CA THR A 112 -19.41 -7.68 10.02
C THR A 112 -20.75 -7.23 10.59
N TYR A 113 -21.00 -7.50 11.87
CA TYR A 113 -22.21 -7.02 12.54
C TYR A 113 -22.29 -5.48 12.55
N LEU A 114 -21.19 -4.79 12.88
CA LEU A 114 -21.15 -3.33 12.89
C LEU A 114 -21.37 -2.75 11.48
N ILE A 115 -20.77 -3.35 10.46
CA ILE A 115 -20.99 -2.96 9.05
C ILE A 115 -22.47 -3.12 8.70
N LEU A 116 -23.08 -4.27 8.97
CA LEU A 116 -24.49 -4.52 8.65
C LEU A 116 -25.44 -3.63 9.44
N ALA A 117 -25.10 -3.29 10.69
CA ALA A 117 -25.94 -2.49 11.56
C ALA A 117 -25.88 -0.99 11.24
N PHE A 118 -24.70 -0.47 10.90
CA PHE A 118 -24.46 0.97 10.81
C PHE A 118 -24.22 1.49 9.38
N ILE A 119 -23.79 0.65 8.44
CA ILE A 119 -23.61 1.09 7.05
C ILE A 119 -24.97 1.09 6.36
N GLN A 120 -25.50 2.30 6.14
CA GLN A 120 -26.66 2.53 5.29
C GLN A 120 -26.24 3.13 3.95
N ASP A 121 -27.14 3.04 2.97
CA ASP A 121 -26.96 3.67 1.67
C ASP A 121 -26.77 5.19 1.85
N PRO A 122 -25.77 5.79 1.17
CA PRO A 122 -25.44 7.18 1.37
C PRO A 122 -26.53 8.08 0.81
N ILE A 123 -27.07 8.97 1.65
CA ILE A 123 -28.10 9.93 1.26
C ILE A 123 -27.43 11.24 0.86
N LEU A 124 -27.16 11.40 -0.44
CA LEU A 124 -26.60 12.62 -1.02
C LEU A 124 -27.71 13.36 -1.79
N ARG A 125 -28.36 14.32 -1.12
CA ARG A 125 -29.45 15.09 -1.71
C ARG A 125 -28.90 16.28 -2.49
N TYR A 126 -29.37 16.44 -3.71
CA TYR A 126 -29.06 17.59 -4.55
C TYR A 126 -30.34 18.39 -4.80
N GLU A 127 -30.24 19.71 -4.62
CA GLU A 127 -31.33 20.62 -4.92
C GLU A 127 -30.91 21.56 -6.05
N GLY A 128 -31.82 21.79 -7.00
CA GLY A 128 -31.62 22.80 -8.05
C GLY A 128 -31.73 24.20 -7.45
N VAL A 129 -30.86 25.11 -7.91
CA VAL A 129 -30.91 26.52 -7.48
C VAL A 129 -32.04 27.26 -8.19
N SER A 130 -32.31 26.90 -9.45
CA SER A 130 -33.40 27.44 -10.26
C SER A 130 -34.42 26.36 -10.67
N PRO A 131 -35.66 26.75 -11.06
CA PRO A 131 -36.68 25.79 -11.49
C PRO A 131 -36.22 24.88 -12.64
N GLU A 132 -35.46 25.42 -13.58
CA GLU A 132 -34.86 24.70 -14.71
C GLU A 132 -33.84 23.61 -14.31
N ASP A 133 -33.14 23.77 -13.18
CA ASP A 133 -32.09 22.85 -12.74
C ASP A 133 -32.64 21.67 -11.93
N THR A 134 -33.91 21.72 -11.53
CA THR A 134 -34.56 20.70 -10.69
C THR A 134 -34.44 19.30 -11.28
N VAL A 135 -34.63 19.16 -12.60
CA VAL A 135 -34.54 17.87 -13.29
C VAL A 135 -33.09 17.38 -13.34
N GLY A 136 -32.13 18.29 -13.55
CA GLY A 136 -30.70 17.97 -13.56
C GLY A 136 -30.20 17.51 -12.20
N ALA A 137 -30.64 18.17 -11.13
CA ALA A 137 -30.32 17.79 -9.75
C ALA A 137 -30.81 16.37 -9.41
N ILE A 138 -32.05 16.02 -9.81
CA ILE A 138 -32.61 14.68 -9.63
C ILE A 138 -31.81 13.62 -10.40
N LEU A 139 -31.42 13.91 -11.64
CA LEU A 139 -30.60 12.98 -12.44
C LEU A 139 -29.21 12.79 -11.83
N LEU A 140 -28.59 13.87 -11.34
CA LEU A 140 -27.28 13.83 -10.69
C LEU A 140 -27.33 13.00 -9.41
N GLU A 141 -28.38 13.17 -8.60
CA GLU A 141 -28.62 12.33 -7.43
C GLU A 141 -28.62 10.84 -7.80
N LYS A 142 -29.36 10.44 -8.83
CA LYS A 142 -29.45 9.04 -9.25
C LYS A 142 -28.15 8.48 -9.82
N VAL A 143 -27.39 9.28 -10.56
CA VAL A 143 -26.06 8.88 -11.06
C VAL A 143 -25.11 8.67 -9.90
N ASN A 144 -25.14 9.57 -8.92
CA ASN A 144 -24.29 9.47 -7.76
C ASN A 144 -24.68 8.30 -6.84
N ASP A 145 -25.98 8.05 -6.65
CA ASP A 145 -26.51 6.85 -5.97
C ASP A 145 -25.96 5.57 -6.61
N LEU A 146 -26.00 5.48 -7.95
CA LEU A 146 -25.49 4.33 -8.69
C LEU A 146 -23.98 4.12 -8.45
N HIS A 147 -23.20 5.20 -8.49
CA HIS A 147 -21.77 5.13 -8.23
C HIS A 147 -21.48 4.73 -6.80
N CYS A 148 -22.16 5.32 -5.83
CA CYS A 148 -22.03 4.99 -4.42
C CYS A 148 -22.34 3.52 -4.14
N ASN A 149 -23.41 2.98 -4.72
CA ASN A 149 -23.77 1.57 -4.62
C ASN A 149 -22.70 0.67 -5.25
N LYS A 150 -22.20 1.03 -6.44
CA LYS A 150 -21.15 0.26 -7.13
C LYS A 150 -19.83 0.23 -6.34
N THR A 151 -19.44 1.36 -5.75
CA THR A 151 -18.20 1.47 -4.97
C THR A 151 -18.38 1.12 -3.50
N LYS A 152 -19.60 0.72 -3.08
CA LYS A 152 -19.97 0.38 -1.70
C LYS A 152 -19.61 1.49 -0.70
N VAL A 153 -19.89 2.74 -1.08
CA VAL A 153 -19.76 3.86 -0.13
C VAL A 153 -20.86 3.72 0.90
N GLY A 154 -20.49 3.62 2.17
CA GLY A 154 -21.42 3.59 3.29
C GLY A 154 -21.43 4.92 4.04
N LEU A 155 -22.61 5.36 4.48
CA LEU A 155 -22.70 6.36 5.55
C LEU A 155 -22.62 5.63 6.90
N GLY A 156 -21.70 6.07 7.76
CA GLY A 156 -21.74 5.72 9.18
C GLY A 156 -22.61 6.74 9.91
N ILE A 157 -23.54 6.24 10.74
CA ILE A 157 -24.43 7.05 11.58
C ILE A 157 -23.85 7.16 12.99
#